data_AF-A0A0U4ARN2-F1
#
_entry.id   AF-A0A0U4ARN2-F1
#
_cell.length_a   1.000
_cell.length_b   1.000
_cell.length_c   1.000
_cell.angle_alpha   90.00
_cell.angle_beta   90.00
_cell.angle_gamma   90.00
#
_symmetry.space_group_name_H-M   'P 1'
#
loop_
_entity.id
_entity.type
_entity.pdbx_description
1 polymer ?
#
loop_
_entity_poly.entity_id
_entity_poly.type
_entity_poly.pdbx_seq_one_letter_code
_entity_poly.pdbx_strand_id
1 'polypeptide(L)'
;MGAYTAAALVVYTGIAMLAGFLDKIEAGSLDLVIIAAGVVMAIKRFKRARGNRMSYLQGFGTGIITGLVASVLLAAFFWLMGGVSKGVMNSVQRIQARDLFGADLGVLIGGLGIILMGTMTGVITSLIAMQYFKSPDHQAVASLD
;
A
#
# COMPACT_ATOMS: atom_id res chain seq x y z
N MET A 1 2.74 4.60 -11.39
CA MET A 1 1.68 3.71 -10.84
C MET A 1 1.42 3.99 -9.38
N GLY A 2 2.44 4.14 -8.54
CA GLY A 2 2.27 4.53 -7.13
C GLY A 2 1.33 5.72 -6.89
N ALA A 3 1.40 6.78 -7.69
CA ALA A 3 0.47 7.92 -7.60
C ALA A 3 -1.00 7.57 -7.93
N TYR A 4 -1.24 6.67 -8.90
CA TYR A 4 -2.61 6.23 -9.22
C TYR A 4 -3.16 5.31 -8.12
N THR A 5 -2.33 4.43 -7.57
CA THR A 5 -2.67 3.61 -6.41
C THR A 5 -2.96 4.50 -5.19
N ALA A 6 -2.16 5.53 -4.98
CA ALA A 6 -2.37 6.53 -3.93
C ALA A 6 -3.71 7.25 -4.10
N ALA A 7 -4.05 7.68 -5.33
CA ALA A 7 -5.33 8.31 -5.58
C ALA A 7 -6.51 7.38 -5.25
N ALA A 8 -6.41 6.10 -5.62
CA ALA A 8 -7.42 5.09 -5.25
C ALA A 8 -7.55 4.92 -3.74
N LEU A 9 -6.42 4.85 -3.02
CA LEU A 9 -6.39 4.78 -1.56
C LEU A 9 -7.02 6.03 -0.93
N VAL A 10 -6.60 7.22 -1.32
CA VAL A 10 -7.12 8.49 -0.78
C VAL A 10 -8.63 8.60 -0.97
N VAL A 11 -9.15 8.25 -2.15
CA VAL A 11 -10.58 8.24 -2.41
C VAL A 11 -11.30 7.22 -1.52
N TYR A 12 -10.80 5.99 -1.45
CA TYR A 12 -11.39 4.94 -0.64
C TYR A 12 -11.37 5.29 0.86
N THR A 13 -10.21 5.66 1.41
CA THR A 13 -10.05 6.03 2.81
C THR A 13 -10.88 7.26 3.14
N GLY A 14 -10.97 8.25 2.24
CA GLY A 14 -11.85 9.41 2.40
C GLY A 14 -13.34 9.03 2.46
N ILE A 15 -13.79 8.08 1.65
CA ILE A 15 -15.17 7.58 1.71
C ILE A 15 -15.41 6.79 3.00
N ALA A 16 -14.50 5.88 3.38
CA ALA A 16 -14.61 5.09 4.61
C ALA A 16 -14.65 5.99 5.86
N MET A 17 -13.94 7.11 5.80
CA MET A 17 -13.92 8.15 6.82
C MET A 17 -15.26 8.89 6.92
N LEU A 18 -15.86 9.30 5.81
CA LEU A 18 -17.19 9.92 5.79
C LEU A 18 -18.31 8.96 6.22
N ALA A 19 -18.14 7.67 5.90
CA ALA A 19 -19.06 6.60 6.30
C ALA A 19 -18.89 6.15 7.77
N GLY A 20 -17.88 6.65 8.50
CA GLY A 20 -17.64 6.29 9.90
C GLY A 20 -17.24 4.83 10.12
N PHE A 21 -16.68 4.18 9.11
CA PHE A 21 -16.33 2.75 9.14
C PHE A 21 -14.85 2.47 9.42
N LEU A 22 -14.01 3.51 9.53
CA LEU A 22 -12.57 3.35 9.75
C LEU A 22 -12.20 2.52 10.99
N ASP A 23 -13.07 2.48 12.00
CA ASP A 23 -12.86 1.69 13.22
C ASP A 23 -12.99 0.17 13.00
N LYS A 24 -13.48 -0.26 11.83
CA LYS A 24 -13.62 -1.68 11.52
C LYS A 24 -12.36 -2.20 10.84
N ILE A 25 -11.96 -3.41 11.23
CA ILE A 25 -10.79 -4.09 10.67
C ILE A 25 -10.88 -4.28 9.15
N GLU A 26 -12.10 -4.40 8.61
CA GLU A 26 -12.32 -4.56 7.17
C GLU A 26 -11.92 -3.30 6.38
N ALA A 27 -11.93 -2.12 7.03
CA ALA A 27 -11.54 -0.88 6.39
C ALA A 27 -10.05 -0.89 6.02
N GLY A 28 -9.20 -1.29 6.98
CA GLY A 28 -7.76 -1.38 6.77
C GLY A 28 -7.34 -2.55 5.90
N SER A 29 -8.08 -3.68 5.92
CA SER A 29 -7.74 -4.81 5.05
C SER A 29 -7.93 -4.49 3.57
N LEU A 30 -8.91 -3.67 3.21
CA LEU A 30 -9.12 -3.18 1.85
C LEU A 30 -7.96 -2.29 1.35
N ASP A 31 -7.35 -1.47 2.22
CA ASP A 31 -6.15 -0.70 1.86
C ASP A 31 -5.00 -1.61 1.43
N LEU A 32 -4.80 -2.72 2.14
CA LEU A 32 -3.80 -3.73 1.79
C LEU A 32 -4.08 -4.35 0.42
N VAL A 33 -5.35 -4.65 0.12
CA VAL A 33 -5.77 -5.20 -1.17
C VAL A 33 -5.53 -4.20 -2.30
N ILE A 34 -5.86 -2.91 -2.10
CA ILE A 34 -5.64 -1.85 -3.09
C ILE A 34 -4.15 -1.67 -3.38
N ILE A 35 -3.30 -1.65 -2.33
CA ILE A 35 -1.84 -1.57 -2.49
C ILE A 35 -1.33 -2.78 -3.26
N ALA A 36 -1.74 -3.99 -2.88
CA ALA A 36 -1.30 -5.22 -3.54
C ALA A 36 -1.68 -5.23 -5.03
N ALA A 37 -2.93 -4.87 -5.37
CA ALA A 37 -3.38 -4.74 -6.75
C ALA A 37 -2.56 -3.70 -7.52
N GLY A 38 -2.30 -2.54 -6.91
CA GLY A 38 -1.47 -1.47 -7.48
C GLY A 38 -0.04 -1.93 -7.78
N VAL A 39 0.57 -2.69 -6.87
CA VAL A 39 1.91 -3.26 -7.02
C VAL A 39 1.96 -4.27 -8.17
N VAL A 40 1.00 -5.20 -8.23
CA VAL A 40 0.92 -6.20 -9.31
C VAL A 40 0.75 -5.51 -10.67
N MET A 41 -0.12 -4.51 -10.76
CA MET A 41 -0.31 -3.74 -12.00
C MET A 41 0.94 -2.95 -12.39
N ALA A 42 1.66 -2.38 -11.43
CA ALA A 42 2.92 -1.67 -11.67
C ALA A 42 3.99 -2.61 -12.25
N ILE A 43 4.17 -3.78 -11.64
CA ILE A 43 5.10 -4.81 -12.09
C ILE A 43 4.72 -5.29 -13.49
N LYS A 44 3.43 -5.61 -13.74
CA LYS A 44 2.94 -6.06 -15.05
C LYS A 44 3.17 -5.01 -16.15
N ARG A 45 2.93 -3.73 -15.85
CA ARG A 45 3.17 -2.63 -16.82
C ARG A 45 4.66 -2.42 -17.06
N PHE A 46 5.49 -2.53 -16.03
CA PHE A 46 6.94 -2.45 -16.17
C PHE A 46 7.49 -3.58 -17.06
N LYS A 47 7.01 -4.81 -16.87
CA LYS A 47 7.33 -5.95 -17.74
C LYS A 47 6.98 -5.69 -19.20
N ARG A 48 5.76 -5.18 -19.47
CA ARG A 48 5.29 -4.84 -20.82
C ARG A 48 6.13 -3.73 -21.46
N ALA A 49 6.49 -2.69 -20.70
CA ALA A 49 7.29 -1.57 -21.20
C ALA A 49 8.72 -1.98 -21.60
N ARG A 50 9.27 -3.05 -20.99
CA ARG A 50 10.60 -3.59 -21.32
C ARG A 50 10.57 -4.80 -22.27
N GLY A 51 9.52 -4.92 -23.10
CA GLY A 51 9.46 -5.99 -24.12
C GLY A 51 9.38 -7.40 -23.52
N ASN A 52 8.64 -7.54 -22.42
CA ASN A 52 8.42 -8.81 -21.69
C ASN A 52 9.66 -9.40 -21.00
N ARG A 53 10.82 -8.72 -21.06
CA ARG A 53 12.04 -9.08 -20.34
C ARG A 53 12.16 -8.23 -19.08
N MET A 54 12.24 -8.89 -17.93
CA MET A 54 12.27 -8.22 -16.64
C MET A 54 13.15 -9.00 -15.67
N SER A 55 14.20 -8.34 -15.17
CA SER A 55 15.04 -8.92 -14.12
C SER A 55 14.29 -8.97 -12.79
N TYR A 56 14.60 -9.98 -11.97
CA TYR A 56 13.99 -10.16 -10.65
C TYR A 56 14.09 -8.90 -9.79
N LEU A 57 15.29 -8.31 -9.72
CA LEU A 57 15.56 -7.13 -8.89
C LEU A 57 14.78 -5.90 -9.36
N GLN A 58 14.61 -5.74 -10.68
CA GLN A 58 13.85 -4.61 -11.24
C GLN A 58 12.38 -4.67 -10.85
N GLY A 59 11.80 -5.87 -10.82
CA GLY A 59 10.40 -6.05 -10.42
C GLY A 59 10.15 -5.96 -8.94
N PHE A 60 11.05 -6.56 -8.16
CA PHE A 60 11.05 -6.40 -6.72
C PHE A 60 11.12 -4.91 -6.33
N GLY A 61 12.09 -4.17 -6.88
CA GLY A 61 12.24 -2.74 -6.65
C GLY A 61 11.03 -1.93 -7.11
N THR A 62 10.44 -2.25 -8.27
CA THR A 62 9.23 -1.58 -8.77
C THR A 62 8.07 -1.71 -7.79
N GLY A 63 7.88 -2.89 -7.20
CA GLY A 63 6.83 -3.13 -6.22
C GLY A 63 7.06 -2.39 -4.90
N ILE A 64 8.28 -2.40 -4.37
CA ILE A 64 8.64 -1.65 -3.16
C ILE A 64 8.39 -0.16 -3.35
N ILE A 65 8.91 0.43 -4.43
CA ILE A 65 8.75 1.86 -4.71
C ILE A 65 7.27 2.22 -4.88
N THR A 66 6.48 1.35 -5.53
CA THR A 66 5.05 1.57 -5.70
C THR A 66 4.31 1.58 -4.36
N GLY A 67 4.60 0.62 -3.48
CA GLY A 67 4.00 0.54 -2.13
C GLY A 67 4.39 1.74 -1.27
N LEU A 68 5.68 2.10 -1.25
CA LEU A 68 6.20 3.24 -0.49
C LEU A 68 5.59 4.57 -0.94
N VAL A 69 5.55 4.83 -2.25
CA VAL A 69 4.97 6.09 -2.76
C VAL A 69 3.48 6.15 -2.46
N ALA A 70 2.76 5.03 -2.60
CA ALA A 70 1.33 4.98 -2.30
C ALA A 70 1.04 5.25 -0.83
N SER A 71 1.80 4.63 0.08
CA SER A 71 1.62 4.77 1.51
C SER A 71 2.06 6.13 2.05
N VAL A 72 3.12 6.72 1.51
CA VAL A 72 3.55 8.09 1.85
C VAL A 72 2.49 9.11 1.46
N LEU A 73 1.90 8.99 0.26
CA LEU A 73 0.84 9.89 -0.17
C LEU A 73 -0.44 9.71 0.67
N LEU A 74 -0.78 8.47 1.04
CA LEU A 74 -1.89 8.20 1.95
C LEU A 74 -1.65 8.77 3.35
N ALA A 75 -0.44 8.61 3.91
CA ALA A 75 -0.08 9.18 5.20
C ALA A 75 -0.06 10.71 5.18
N ALA A 76 0.38 11.32 4.09
CA ALA A 76 0.30 12.77 3.91
C ALA A 76 -1.16 13.25 3.89
N PHE A 77 -2.05 12.55 3.17
CA PHE A 77 -3.48 12.83 3.21
C PHE A 77 -4.04 12.69 4.63
N PHE A 78 -3.65 11.64 5.35
CA PHE A 78 -4.08 11.39 6.72
C PHE A 78 -3.63 12.51 7.68
N TRP A 79 -2.38 12.97 7.58
CA TRP A 79 -1.87 14.09 8.37
C TRP A 79 -2.58 15.41 8.06
N LEU A 80 -2.80 15.70 6.77
CA LEU A 80 -3.55 16.89 6.35
C LEU A 80 -4.98 16.87 6.90
N MET A 81 -5.67 15.72 6.83
CA MET A 81 -7.02 15.58 7.35
C MET A 81 -7.08 15.64 8.88
N GLY A 82 -6.11 15.02 9.57
CA GLY A 82 -5.99 15.06 11.03
C GLY A 82 -5.75 16.48 11.58
N GLY A 83 -5.01 17.31 10.84
CA GLY A 83 -4.80 18.71 11.20
C GLY A 83 -6.00 19.63 10.93
N VAL A 84 -6.90 19.26 10.01
CA VAL A 84 -7.99 20.15 9.54
C VAL A 84 -9.34 19.87 10.20
N SER A 85 -9.62 18.64 10.67
CA SER A 85 -10.94 18.31 11.23
C SER A 85 -10.91 17.58 12.58
N LYS A 86 -11.58 18.18 13.57
CA LYS A 86 -11.79 17.59 14.91
C LYS A 86 -12.59 16.28 14.86
N GLY A 87 -13.38 16.04 13.81
CA GLY A 87 -14.13 14.79 13.61
C GLY A 87 -13.24 13.61 13.18
N VAL A 88 -12.14 13.88 12.48
CA VAL A 88 -11.11 12.89 12.13
C VAL A 88 -10.41 12.44 13.38
N MET A 89 -10.06 13.39 14.25
CA MET A 89 -9.39 13.14 15.53
C MET A 89 -10.15 12.11 16.37
N ASN A 90 -11.48 12.17 16.41
CA ASN A 90 -12.33 11.24 17.15
C ASN A 90 -12.39 9.82 16.56
N SER A 91 -12.16 9.67 15.25
CA SER A 91 -12.11 8.36 14.58
C SER A 91 -10.70 7.78 14.68
N VAL A 92 -9.68 8.63 14.51
CA VAL A 92 -8.27 8.26 14.68
C VAL A 92 -7.96 7.86 16.14
N GLN A 93 -8.53 8.56 17.13
CA GLN A 93 -8.43 8.19 18.55
C GLN A 93 -9.10 6.85 18.88
N ARG A 94 -10.10 6.41 18.10
CA ARG A 94 -10.74 5.10 18.31
C ARG A 94 -9.91 3.96 17.72
N ILE A 95 -9.25 4.20 16.58
CA ILE A 95 -8.35 3.23 15.93
C ILE A 95 -7.03 3.11 16.70
N GLN A 96 -6.52 4.23 17.23
CA GLN A 96 -5.30 4.24 18.02
C GLN A 96 -5.62 3.88 19.46
N ALA A 97 -5.29 2.64 19.80
CA ALA A 97 -5.38 2.09 21.14
C ALA A 97 -5.13 3.15 22.23
N ARG A 98 -6.21 3.52 22.93
CA ARG A 98 -6.25 4.07 24.28
C ARG A 98 -5.03 4.94 24.65
N ASP A 99 -5.10 6.23 24.33
CA ASP A 99 -4.49 7.34 25.11
C ASP A 99 -3.04 7.16 25.62
N LEU A 100 -2.17 6.44 24.90
CA LEU A 100 -0.77 6.31 25.31
C LEU A 100 0.10 7.52 24.91
N PHE A 101 -0.32 8.30 23.91
CA PHE A 101 0.55 9.30 23.28
C PHE A 101 -0.06 10.70 23.05
N GLY A 102 -1.35 10.91 23.37
CA GLY A 102 -2.04 12.17 23.09
C GLY A 102 -2.41 12.34 21.61
N ALA A 103 -3.42 13.19 21.32
CA ALA A 103 -4.06 13.26 20.01
C ALA A 103 -3.10 13.62 18.85
N ASP A 104 -2.21 14.60 19.06
CA ASP A 104 -1.27 15.05 18.02
C ASP A 104 -0.17 14.01 17.72
N LEU A 105 0.38 13.38 18.76
CA LEU A 105 1.39 12.35 18.60
C LEU A 105 0.78 11.08 17.99
N GLY A 106 -0.48 10.83 18.29
CA GLY A 106 -1.26 9.78 17.66
C GLY A 106 -1.31 9.94 16.14
N VAL A 107 -1.74 11.09 15.63
CA VAL A 107 -1.81 11.35 14.18
C VAL A 107 -0.46 11.11 13.48
N LEU A 108 0.65 11.54 14.09
CA LEU A 108 2.00 11.28 13.59
C LEU A 108 2.33 9.79 13.53
N ILE A 109 2.17 9.07 14.64
CA ILE A 109 2.45 7.62 14.74
C ILE A 109 1.56 6.83 13.78
N GLY A 110 0.30 7.23 13.61
CA GLY A 110 -0.64 6.62 12.67
C GLY A 110 -0.16 6.72 11.23
N GLY A 111 0.26 7.91 10.80
CA GLY A 111 0.85 8.09 9.47
C GLY A 111 2.13 7.28 9.25
N LEU A 112 3.00 7.19 10.25
CA LEU A 112 4.19 6.34 10.19
C LEU A 112 3.81 4.85 10.09
N GLY A 113 2.78 4.42 10.81
CA GLY A 113 2.21 3.07 10.72
C GLY A 113 1.69 2.76 9.33
N ILE A 114 0.98 3.69 8.68
CA ILE A 114 0.51 3.56 7.30
C ILE A 114 1.70 3.39 6.34
N ILE A 115 2.75 4.21 6.49
CA ILE A 115 3.95 4.15 5.64
C ILE A 115 4.62 2.78 5.78
N LEU A 116 4.85 2.34 7.02
CA LEU A 116 5.49 1.06 7.32
C LEU A 116 4.67 -0.10 6.77
N MET A 117 3.37 -0.15 7.09
CA MET A 117 2.48 -1.22 6.66
C MET A 117 2.38 -1.29 5.14
N GLY A 118 2.15 -0.16 4.46
CA GLY A 118 2.05 -0.14 3.00
C GLY A 118 3.37 -0.46 2.28
N THR A 119 4.51 -0.10 2.87
CA THR A 119 5.83 -0.50 2.35
C THR A 119 6.03 -2.01 2.49
N MET A 120 5.69 -2.59 3.65
CA MET A 120 5.76 -4.04 3.87
C MET A 120 4.83 -4.80 2.92
N THR A 121 3.62 -4.31 2.68
CA THR A 121 2.72 -4.88 1.66
C THR A 121 3.35 -4.81 0.27
N GLY A 122 4.02 -3.71 -0.08
CA GLY A 122 4.78 -3.58 -1.32
C GLY A 122 5.88 -4.64 -1.44
N VAL A 123 6.67 -4.84 -0.38
CA VAL A 123 7.73 -5.86 -0.31
C VAL A 123 7.13 -7.25 -0.52
N ILE A 124 6.17 -7.66 0.30
CA ILE A 124 5.58 -9.01 0.26
C ILE A 124 4.91 -9.26 -1.10
N THR A 125 4.09 -8.32 -1.58
CA THR A 125 3.40 -8.47 -2.86
C THR A 125 4.40 -8.55 -4.01
N SER A 126 5.48 -7.78 -3.96
CA SER A 126 6.50 -7.82 -5.00
C SER A 126 7.25 -9.15 -5.04
N LEU A 127 7.53 -9.78 -3.89
CA LEU A 127 8.10 -11.14 -3.84
C LEU A 127 7.16 -12.14 -4.49
N ILE A 128 5.88 -12.14 -4.09
CA ILE A 128 4.85 -13.05 -4.62
C ILE A 128 4.70 -12.84 -6.13
N ALA A 129 4.55 -11.59 -6.56
CA ALA A 129 4.39 -11.25 -7.97
C ALA A 129 5.62 -11.67 -8.80
N MET A 130 6.83 -11.53 -8.28
CA MET A 130 8.04 -11.93 -9.00
C MET A 130 8.20 -13.45 -9.09
N GLN A 131 7.68 -14.23 -8.13
CA GLN A 131 7.58 -15.68 -8.31
C GLN A 131 6.62 -16.03 -9.47
N TYR A 132 5.51 -15.30 -9.59
CA TYR A 132 4.54 -15.51 -10.66
C TYR A 132 5.03 -15.03 -12.04
N PHE A 133 5.75 -13.90 -12.10
CA PHE A 133 6.18 -13.28 -13.36
C PHE A 133 7.53 -13.75 -13.91
N LYS A 134 8.15 -14.77 -13.29
CA LYS A 134 9.46 -15.32 -13.68
C LYS A 134 9.51 -15.65 -15.17
N SER A 135 10.62 -15.33 -15.83
CA SER A 135 10.84 -15.58 -17.26
C SER A 135 10.91 -17.09 -17.54
N PRO A 136 10.41 -17.60 -18.68
CA PRO A 136 10.40 -19.03 -19.02
C PRO A 136 11.77 -19.71 -18.92
N ASP A 137 12.86 -19.00 -19.19
CA ASP A 137 14.24 -19.52 -19.12
C ASP A 137 14.71 -19.95 -17.72
N HIS A 138 13.96 -19.62 -16.66
CA HIS A 138 14.28 -20.03 -15.28
C HIS A 138 13.14 -20.83 -14.64
N GLN A 139 12.22 -21.36 -15.46
CA GLN A 139 11.48 -22.55 -15.06
C GLN A 139 12.49 -23.68 -14.96
N ALA A 140 12.37 -24.56 -13.95
CA ALA A 140 13.06 -25.82 -14.03
C ALA A 140 12.64 -26.43 -15.37
N VAL A 141 13.62 -26.73 -16.23
CA VAL A 141 13.39 -27.66 -17.33
C VAL A 141 12.62 -28.80 -16.71
N ALA A 142 11.36 -28.97 -17.12
CA ALA A 142 10.70 -30.25 -16.99
C ALA A 142 11.51 -31.17 -17.90
N SER A 143 12.62 -31.67 -17.34
CA SER A 143 13.38 -32.74 -17.94
C SER A 143 12.51 -33.98 -17.85
N LEU A 144 12.39 -34.67 -18.99
CA LEU A 144 11.78 -35.99 -19.19
C LEU A 144 10.24 -35.89 -19.26
N ASP A 145 9.60 -36.07 -20.43
CA ASP A 145 9.71 -37.20 -21.37
C ASP A 145 9.77 -36.85 -22.86
#